data_AF-A0AAU1ES69-F1
#
_entry.id   AF-A0AAU1ES69-F1
#
_cell.length_a   1.000
_cell.length_b   1.000
_cell.length_c   1.000
_cell.angle_alpha   90.00
_cell.angle_beta   90.00
_cell.angle_gamma   90.00
#
_symmetry.space_group_name_H-M   'P 1'
#
loop_
_entity.id
_entity.type
_entity.pdbx_description
1 polymer ?
#
loop_
_entity_poly.entity_id
_entity_poly.type
_entity_poly.pdbx_seq_one_letter_code
_entity_poly.pdbx_strand_id
1 'polypeptide(L)'
;MTTQARKQKGGAQAHAEHRYLNPQGAEVKTRDEAFARPLEVSAEALQATAKLELHNGQVTFAIELKYNPNTYPHVVTGGQITSGICGAPWNITGGTLGDQLRLDAERAGQGSCANTITIVGEYQNPPAYRGTYGFEGATSSFKHTTRYEC
;
A
#
# COMPACT_ATOMS: atom_id res chain seq x y z
N MET A 1 33.09 16.89 62.35
CA MET A 1 32.39 17.45 61.18
C MET A 1 32.34 16.40 60.10
N THR A 2 31.16 15.85 59.86
CA THR A 2 30.86 14.82 58.88
C THR A 2 30.39 15.49 57.59
N THR A 3 30.96 15.10 56.44
CA THR A 3 30.46 15.53 55.13
C THR A 3 30.19 14.28 54.30
N GLN A 4 28.92 13.92 54.21
CA GLN A 4 28.42 12.85 53.34
C GLN A 4 28.48 13.31 51.89
N ALA A 5 29.21 12.57 51.05
CA ALA A 5 29.15 12.74 49.61
C ALA A 5 27.82 12.17 49.08
N ARG A 6 26.98 13.06 48.54
CA ARG A 6 25.70 12.75 47.90
C ARG A 6 25.91 11.80 46.72
N LYS A 7 25.14 10.70 46.75
CA LYS A 7 24.85 9.80 45.62
C LYS A 7 24.29 10.65 44.45
N GLN A 8 25.10 10.94 43.44
CA GLN A 8 24.60 11.48 42.18
C GLN A 8 23.91 10.34 41.44
N LYS A 9 22.57 10.37 41.48
CA LYS A 9 21.71 9.79 40.43
C LYS A 9 22.11 10.47 39.12
N GLY A 10 23.05 9.90 38.38
CA GLY A 10 23.07 10.06 36.92
C GLY A 10 21.78 9.37 36.46
N GLY A 11 20.70 10.13 36.28
CA GLY A 11 20.61 11.02 35.15
C GLY A 11 20.08 10.11 34.06
N ALA A 12 18.76 9.92 34.11
CA ALA A 12 18.00 9.11 33.19
C ALA A 12 18.61 9.22 31.80
N GLN A 13 19.24 8.12 31.35
CA GLN A 13 19.23 7.81 29.94
C GLN A 13 17.75 7.78 29.61
N ALA A 14 17.25 8.89 29.06
CA ALA A 14 16.02 8.90 28.33
C ALA A 14 16.22 7.83 27.26
N HIS A 15 15.82 6.60 27.59
CA HIS A 15 15.41 5.65 26.59
C HIS A 15 14.47 6.46 25.72
N ALA A 16 14.91 6.81 24.51
CA ALA A 16 13.98 7.22 23.48
C ALA A 16 13.03 6.04 23.40
N GLU A 17 11.89 6.15 24.10
CA GLU A 17 10.87 5.12 24.08
C GLU A 17 10.54 4.93 22.61
N HIS A 18 10.98 3.80 22.06
CA HIS A 18 10.70 3.48 20.68
C HIS A 18 9.18 3.45 20.54
N ARG A 19 8.62 4.49 19.93
CA ARG A 19 7.20 4.55 19.62
C ARG A 19 6.97 3.60 18.47
N TYR A 20 6.22 2.54 18.74
CA TYR A 20 5.81 1.58 17.74
C TYR A 20 4.39 1.93 17.30
N LEU A 21 4.14 2.02 15.99
CA LEU A 21 2.79 2.20 15.46
C LEU A 21 2.33 0.89 14.85
N ASN A 22 1.11 0.48 15.17
CA ASN A 22 0.49 -0.68 14.54
C ASN A 22 -0.11 -0.33 13.17
N PRO A 23 -0.65 -1.31 12.43
CA PRO A 23 -1.31 -1.07 11.15
C PRO A 23 -2.48 -0.08 11.23
N GLN A 24 -3.13 0.11 12.37
CA GLN A 24 -4.20 1.11 12.51
C GLN A 24 -3.67 2.53 12.80
N GLY A 25 -2.34 2.70 12.94
CA GLY A 25 -1.71 3.96 13.34
C GLY A 25 -1.78 4.23 14.85
N ALA A 26 -2.16 3.26 15.66
CA ALA A 26 -2.16 3.38 17.12
C ALA A 26 -0.76 3.07 17.69
N GLU A 27 -0.35 3.83 18.71
CA GLU A 27 0.88 3.55 19.46
C GLU A 27 0.74 2.25 20.27
N VAL A 28 1.70 1.35 20.11
CA VAL A 28 1.77 0.05 20.78
C VAL A 28 3.06 -0.07 21.58
N LYS A 29 3.04 -0.96 22.58
CA LYS A 29 4.14 -1.08 23.56
C LYS A 29 5.26 -1.95 23.07
N THR A 30 4.97 -2.85 22.13
CA THR A 30 5.93 -3.85 21.67
C THR A 30 6.11 -3.78 20.15
N ARG A 31 7.31 -4.18 19.71
CA ARG A 31 7.61 -4.36 18.29
C ARG A 31 6.69 -5.40 17.66
N ASP A 32 6.44 -6.50 18.35
CA ASP A 32 5.63 -7.61 17.83
C ASP A 32 4.18 -7.17 17.57
N GLU A 33 3.61 -6.30 18.42
CA GLU A 33 2.30 -5.69 18.19
C GLU A 33 2.28 -4.76 16.97
N ALA A 34 3.37 -4.02 16.71
CA ALA A 34 3.44 -3.13 15.56
C ALA A 34 3.57 -3.86 14.23
N PHE A 35 4.23 -5.02 14.22
CA PHE A 35 4.48 -5.81 13.01
C PHE A 35 3.63 -7.10 12.96
N ALA A 36 2.58 -7.20 13.78
CA ALA A 36 1.63 -8.30 13.69
C ALA A 36 0.99 -8.34 12.29
N ARG A 37 0.71 -9.55 11.78
CA ARG A 37 0.09 -9.71 10.46
C ARG A 37 -1.22 -8.92 10.41
N PRO A 38 -1.39 -7.99 9.46
CA PRO A 38 -2.65 -7.25 9.33
C PRO A 38 -3.74 -8.24 8.93
N LEU A 39 -4.75 -8.43 9.78
CA LEU A 39 -5.94 -9.18 9.39
C LEU A 39 -6.86 -8.29 8.57
N GLU A 40 -7.06 -7.02 8.98
CA GLU A 40 -7.78 -6.01 8.22
C GLU A 40 -7.29 -4.62 8.65
N VAL A 41 -7.03 -3.72 7.69
CA VAL A 41 -6.65 -2.33 7.94
C VAL A 41 -7.89 -1.47 7.70
N SER A 42 -8.29 -0.65 8.69
CA SER A 42 -9.47 0.20 8.51
C SER A 42 -9.19 1.33 7.51
N ALA A 43 -10.25 1.88 6.91
CA ALA A 43 -10.13 3.00 5.99
C ALA A 43 -9.57 4.27 6.68
N GLU A 44 -9.73 4.38 7.99
CA GLU A 44 -9.27 5.49 8.83
C GLU A 44 -7.79 5.38 9.25
N ALA A 45 -7.15 4.24 8.99
CA ALA A 45 -5.74 4.06 9.27
C ALA A 45 -4.88 5.02 8.44
N LEU A 46 -3.63 5.26 8.86
CA LEU A 46 -2.68 6.12 8.14
C LEU A 46 -2.59 5.69 6.66
N GLN A 47 -2.75 6.66 5.75
CA GLN A 47 -2.68 6.43 4.31
C GLN A 47 -1.54 7.23 3.69
N ALA A 48 -0.82 6.60 2.79
CA ALA A 48 0.10 7.23 1.86
C ALA A 48 -0.45 7.06 0.43
N THR A 49 -0.04 7.96 -0.47
CA THR A 49 -0.43 7.92 -1.88
C THR A 49 0.76 7.57 -2.75
N ALA A 50 0.56 6.70 -3.74
CA ALA A 50 1.52 6.43 -4.81
C ALA A 50 0.85 6.66 -6.16
N LYS A 51 1.60 7.21 -7.12
CA LYS A 51 1.16 7.27 -8.51
C LYS A 51 1.88 6.19 -9.31
N LEU A 52 1.12 5.45 -10.11
CA LEU A 52 1.62 4.38 -10.94
C LEU A 52 1.09 4.55 -12.37
N GLU A 53 1.90 4.19 -13.35
CA GLU A 53 1.47 4.02 -14.72
C GLU A 53 1.61 2.56 -15.13
N LEU A 54 0.53 1.98 -15.66
CA LEU A 54 0.53 0.65 -16.25
C LEU A 54 0.59 0.78 -17.77
N HIS A 55 1.56 0.12 -18.40
CA HIS A 55 1.70 0.10 -19.86
C HIS A 55 1.47 -1.29 -20.44
N ASN A 56 0.67 -1.35 -21.51
CA ASN A 56 0.50 -2.51 -22.38
C ASN A 56 0.49 -2.06 -23.85
N GLY A 57 1.67 -2.00 -24.47
CA GLY A 57 1.81 -1.52 -25.85
C GLY A 57 1.39 -0.06 -25.98
N GLN A 58 0.29 0.19 -26.70
CA GLN A 58 -0.28 1.53 -26.92
C GLN A 58 -1.23 1.99 -25.80
N VAL A 59 -1.48 1.12 -24.81
CA VAL A 59 -2.43 1.37 -23.74
C VAL A 59 -1.68 1.78 -22.47
N THR A 60 -2.06 2.91 -21.88
CA THR A 60 -1.55 3.38 -20.58
C THR A 60 -2.71 3.59 -19.62
N PHE A 61 -2.56 3.11 -18.39
CA PHE A 61 -3.49 3.42 -17.30
C PHE A 61 -2.77 4.29 -16.28
N ALA A 62 -3.37 5.42 -15.92
CA ALA A 62 -2.94 6.23 -14.79
C ALA A 62 -3.64 5.74 -13.52
N ILE A 63 -2.86 5.44 -12.49
CA ILE A 63 -3.32 4.83 -11.25
C ILE A 63 -2.86 5.69 -10.08
N GLU A 64 -3.80 6.20 -9.30
CA GLU A 64 -3.53 6.82 -8.01
C GLU A 64 -3.93 5.83 -6.92
N LEU A 65 -2.94 5.34 -6.17
CA LEU A 65 -3.09 4.29 -5.18
C LEU A 65 -2.99 4.85 -3.76
N LYS A 66 -3.92 4.45 -2.89
CA LYS A 66 -3.83 4.69 -1.45
C LYS A 66 -3.47 3.40 -0.73
N TYR A 67 -2.47 3.44 0.13
CA TYR A 67 -1.98 2.28 0.86
C TYR A 67 -1.57 2.64 2.28
N ASN A 68 -1.49 1.64 3.14
CA ASN A 68 -1.02 1.80 4.50
C ASN A 68 0.49 1.58 4.62
N PRO A 69 1.28 2.62 4.93
CA PRO A 69 2.74 2.51 4.99
C PRO A 69 3.26 1.73 6.22
N ASN A 70 2.42 1.48 7.24
CA ASN A 70 2.80 0.75 8.45
C ASN A 70 2.66 -0.78 8.30
N THR A 71 2.34 -1.26 7.10
CA THR A 71 2.17 -2.70 6.80
C THR A 71 3.18 -3.16 5.77
N TYR A 72 3.60 -4.44 5.79
CA TYR A 72 4.33 -5.04 4.68
C TYR A 72 3.90 -6.51 4.48
N PRO A 73 3.48 -6.94 3.27
CA PRO A 73 3.21 -6.10 2.10
C PRO A 73 2.19 -4.99 2.43
N HIS A 74 2.35 -3.83 1.79
CA HIS A 74 1.50 -2.67 2.07
C HIS A 74 0.06 -2.98 1.65
N VAL A 75 -0.88 -2.89 2.59
CA VAL A 75 -2.30 -3.07 2.30
C VAL A 75 -2.81 -1.86 1.53
N VAL A 76 -3.43 -2.10 0.38
CA VAL A 76 -4.10 -1.06 -0.42
C VAL A 76 -5.45 -0.76 0.22
N THR A 77 -5.68 0.50 0.55
CA THR A 77 -6.91 0.97 1.21
C THR A 77 -7.83 1.74 0.27
N GLY A 78 -7.39 2.02 -0.96
CA GLY A 78 -8.22 2.60 -1.99
C GLY A 78 -7.43 3.22 -3.14
N GLY A 79 -8.06 4.15 -3.85
CA GLY A 79 -7.47 4.85 -4.99
C GLY A 79 -8.35 4.81 -6.23
N GLN A 80 -7.79 5.22 -7.37
CA GLN A 80 -8.51 5.26 -8.63
C GLN A 80 -7.60 4.96 -9.82
N ILE A 81 -8.11 4.19 -10.77
CA ILE A 81 -7.55 4.09 -12.11
C ILE A 81 -8.30 5.12 -12.96
N THR A 82 -7.65 6.24 -13.27
CA THR A 82 -8.29 7.43 -13.86
C THR A 82 -8.36 7.38 -15.38
N SER A 83 -7.46 6.63 -16.01
CA SER A 83 -7.41 6.44 -17.46
C SER A 83 -7.10 4.98 -17.81
N GLY A 84 -7.41 4.59 -19.05
CA GLY A 84 -7.18 3.23 -19.53
C GLY A 84 -8.20 2.81 -20.58
N ILE A 85 -8.33 1.50 -20.78
CA ILE A 85 -9.33 0.96 -21.71
C ILE A 85 -10.69 0.75 -21.03
N CYS A 86 -11.75 0.94 -21.81
CA CYS A 86 -13.13 0.50 -21.56
C CYS A 86 -13.62 0.66 -20.10
N GLY A 87 -14.23 1.80 -19.76
CA GLY A 87 -14.96 1.94 -18.48
C GLY A 87 -14.25 2.67 -17.35
N ALA A 88 -13.05 3.23 -17.58
CA ALA A 88 -12.46 4.17 -16.63
C ALA A 88 -13.40 5.38 -16.38
N PRO A 89 -13.46 5.91 -15.15
CA PRO A 89 -12.60 5.58 -14.02
C PRO A 89 -13.03 4.32 -13.23
N TRP A 90 -12.06 3.65 -12.61
CA TRP A 90 -12.26 2.51 -11.71
C TRP A 90 -11.83 2.87 -10.29
N ASN A 91 -12.67 2.58 -9.31
CA ASN A 91 -12.36 2.75 -7.89
C ASN A 91 -11.60 1.52 -7.39
N ILE A 92 -10.40 1.72 -6.85
CA ILE A 92 -9.62 0.63 -6.26
C ILE A 92 -10.27 0.28 -4.93
N THR A 93 -10.66 -0.98 -4.76
CA THR A 93 -11.37 -1.48 -3.58
C THR A 93 -10.47 -2.30 -2.66
N GLY A 94 -9.31 -2.74 -3.15
CA GLY A 94 -8.34 -3.45 -2.32
C GLY A 94 -7.12 -3.91 -3.10
N GLY A 95 -6.24 -4.62 -2.41
CA GLY A 95 -5.00 -5.12 -2.98
C GLY A 95 -3.80 -5.06 -2.03
N THR A 96 -2.63 -5.31 -2.60
CA THR A 96 -1.34 -5.26 -1.91
C THR A 96 -0.27 -4.63 -2.80
N LEU A 97 0.69 -3.96 -2.15
CA LEU A 97 1.87 -3.35 -2.77
C LEU A 97 3.13 -3.80 -2.01
N GLY A 98 4.05 -4.48 -2.68
CA GLY A 98 5.28 -5.02 -2.08
C GLY A 98 6.09 -5.79 -3.10
N ASP A 99 6.55 -7.00 -2.78
CA ASP A 99 7.17 -7.89 -3.79
C ASP A 99 6.18 -8.32 -4.88
N GLN A 100 4.88 -8.25 -4.56
CA GLN A 100 3.80 -8.41 -5.50
C GLN A 100 2.92 -7.16 -5.50
N LEU A 101 2.49 -6.76 -6.69
CA LEU A 101 1.39 -5.82 -6.87
C LEU A 101 0.12 -6.64 -7.11
N ARG A 102 -0.92 -6.37 -6.33
CA ARG A 102 -2.29 -6.78 -6.63
C ARG A 102 -3.17 -5.56 -6.45
N LEU A 103 -3.99 -5.24 -7.44
CA LEU A 103 -5.04 -4.21 -7.34
C LEU A 103 -6.34 -4.83 -7.80
N ASP A 104 -7.37 -4.71 -6.98
CA ASP A 104 -8.75 -5.03 -7.34
C ASP A 104 -9.53 -3.71 -7.41
N ALA A 105 -10.25 -3.49 -8.50
CA ALA A 105 -11.00 -2.26 -8.71
C ALA A 105 -12.36 -2.51 -9.39
N GLU A 106 -13.31 -1.66 -9.04
CA GLU A 106 -14.69 -1.68 -9.53
C GLU A 106 -14.97 -0.44 -10.36
N ARG A 107 -15.80 -0.58 -11.38
CA ARG A 107 -16.14 0.54 -12.26
C ARG A 107 -16.95 1.58 -11.50
N ALA A 108 -16.58 2.85 -11.61
CA ALA A 108 -17.33 3.93 -10.97
C ALA A 108 -18.61 4.33 -11.75
N GLY A 109 -18.65 4.06 -13.06
CA GLY A 109 -19.75 4.47 -13.96
C GLY A 109 -20.69 3.35 -14.42
N GLN A 110 -21.66 3.69 -15.28
CA GLN A 110 -22.54 2.72 -15.96
C GLN A 110 -22.11 2.48 -17.42
N GLY A 111 -22.35 1.29 -17.98
CA GLY A 111 -21.94 0.93 -19.33
C GLY A 111 -21.83 -0.58 -19.57
N SER A 112 -21.53 -0.95 -20.82
CA SER A 112 -21.40 -2.35 -21.29
C SER A 112 -19.99 -2.92 -21.16
N CYS A 113 -19.01 -2.13 -20.72
CA CYS A 113 -17.69 -2.62 -20.34
C CYS A 113 -17.77 -3.49 -19.09
N ALA A 114 -16.68 -4.18 -18.76
CA ALA A 114 -16.58 -4.94 -17.52
C ALA A 114 -16.86 -4.07 -16.28
N ASN A 115 -17.27 -4.72 -15.19
CA ASN A 115 -17.56 -4.11 -13.90
C ASN A 115 -16.39 -4.19 -12.93
N THR A 116 -15.52 -5.18 -13.11
CA THR A 116 -14.31 -5.35 -12.29
C THR A 116 -13.06 -5.47 -13.15
N ILE A 117 -11.95 -5.00 -12.59
CA ILE A 117 -10.60 -5.21 -13.11
C ILE A 117 -9.69 -5.68 -11.97
N THR A 118 -8.87 -6.68 -12.27
CA THR A 118 -7.78 -7.12 -11.39
C THR A 118 -6.45 -6.95 -12.11
N ILE A 119 -5.50 -6.29 -11.45
CA ILE A 119 -4.13 -6.09 -11.91
C ILE A 119 -3.23 -6.89 -10.97
N VAL A 120 -2.39 -7.76 -11.52
CA VAL A 120 -1.35 -8.47 -10.78
C VAL A 120 0.01 -8.24 -11.41
N GLY A 121 1.05 -8.18 -10.59
CA GLY A 121 2.42 -8.03 -11.05
C GLY A 121 3.43 -8.50 -10.02
N GLU A 122 4.57 -8.96 -10.51
CA GLU A 122 5.74 -9.31 -9.71
C GLU A 122 6.76 -8.18 -9.81
N TYR A 123 7.35 -7.82 -8.68
CA TYR A 123 8.38 -6.79 -8.63
C TYR A 123 9.58 -7.14 -9.53
N GLN A 124 10.10 -6.14 -10.22
CA GLN A 124 11.29 -6.21 -11.05
C GLN A 124 12.17 -4.98 -10.76
N ASN A 125 13.48 -5.12 -10.99
CA ASN A 125 14.46 -4.04 -10.89
C ASN A 125 14.86 -3.59 -12.31
N PRO A 126 14.86 -2.29 -12.67
CA PRO A 126 14.48 -1.10 -11.88
C PRO A 126 13.02 -1.11 -11.40
N PRO A 127 12.67 -0.40 -10.30
CA PRO A 127 11.38 -0.52 -9.62
C PRO A 127 10.17 -0.48 -10.55
N ALA A 128 9.64 -1.66 -10.83
CA ALA A 128 8.52 -1.89 -11.72
C ALA A 128 7.81 -3.19 -11.35
N TYR A 129 6.61 -3.40 -11.87
CA TYR A 129 5.86 -4.64 -11.74
C TYR A 129 5.57 -5.19 -13.12
N ARG A 130 5.98 -6.44 -13.38
CA ARG A 130 5.62 -7.14 -14.61
C ARG A 130 4.54 -8.15 -14.29
N GLY A 131 3.46 -8.16 -15.06
CA GLY A 131 2.42 -9.15 -14.85
C GLY A 131 1.29 -9.06 -15.85
N THR A 132 0.09 -9.29 -15.37
CA THR A 132 -1.13 -9.32 -16.18
C THR A 132 -2.26 -8.56 -15.50
N TYR A 133 -3.15 -8.03 -16.31
CA TYR A 133 -4.45 -7.56 -15.85
C TYR A 133 -5.54 -8.31 -16.60
N GLY A 134 -6.73 -8.33 -16.02
CA GLY A 134 -7.92 -8.81 -16.70
C GLY A 134 -9.18 -8.31 -16.00
N PHE A 135 -10.30 -8.70 -16.58
CA PHE A 135 -11.61 -8.18 -16.24
C PHE A 135 -12.51 -9.31 -15.74
N GLU A 136 -13.53 -8.97 -14.93
CA GLU A 136 -14.51 -9.95 -14.42
C GLU A 136 -13.87 -11.14 -13.72
N GLY A 137 -12.89 -10.85 -12.85
CA GLY A 137 -12.15 -11.84 -12.06
C GLY A 137 -11.05 -12.58 -12.82
N ALA A 138 -10.89 -12.37 -14.13
CA ALA A 138 -9.74 -12.90 -14.87
C ALA A 138 -8.48 -12.11 -14.51
N THR A 139 -7.41 -12.79 -14.11
CA THR A 139 -6.14 -12.14 -13.73
C THR A 139 -5.04 -12.28 -14.78
N SER A 140 -5.23 -13.12 -15.80
CA SER A 140 -4.18 -13.54 -16.75
C SER A 140 -4.52 -13.25 -18.22
N SER A 141 -5.10 -12.09 -18.54
CA SER A 141 -5.57 -11.79 -19.90
C SER A 141 -4.56 -10.95 -20.69
N PHE A 142 -4.07 -9.85 -20.11
CA PHE A 142 -3.30 -8.85 -20.83
C PHE A 142 -2.00 -8.56 -20.09
N LYS A 143 -0.86 -8.78 -20.75
CA LYS A 143 0.46 -8.51 -20.15
C LYS A 143 0.66 -7.01 -19.98
N HIS A 144 1.34 -6.61 -18.91
CA HIS A 144 1.67 -5.21 -18.68
C HIS A 144 3.01 -5.04 -17.96
N THR A 145 3.45 -3.78 -17.92
CA THR A 145 4.49 -3.31 -17.01
C THR A 145 3.98 -2.07 -16.29
N THR A 146 3.89 -2.14 -14.96
CA THR A 146 3.54 -1.00 -14.10
C THR A 146 4.79 -0.37 -13.53
N ARG A 147 4.86 0.97 -13.50
CA ARG A 147 5.97 1.75 -12.96
C ARG A 147 5.47 2.83 -12.03
N TYR A 148 6.33 3.29 -11.13
CA TYR A 148 6.05 4.49 -10.35
C TYR A 148 6.18 5.73 -11.23
N GLU A 149 5.20 6.63 -11.11
CA GLU A 149 5.25 7.98 -11.69
C GLU A 149 5.89 8.90 -10.64
N CYS A 150 6.93 9.64 -11.02
CA CYS A 150 7.66 10.56 -10.15
C CYS A 150 7.37 12.02 -10.51
#